data_AF-A0A521Q699-F1
#
_entry.id   AF-A0A521Q699-F1
#
_cell.length_a   1.000
_cell.length_b   1.000
_cell.length_c   1.000
_cell.angle_alpha   90.00
_cell.angle_beta   90.00
_cell.angle_gamma   90.00
#
_symmetry.space_group_name_H-M   'P 1'
#
loop_
_entity.id
_entity.type
_entity.pdbx_description
1 polymer ?
#
loop_
_entity_poly.entity_id
_entity_poly.type
_entity_poly.pdbx_seq_one_letter_code
_entity_poly.pdbx_strand_id
1 'polypeptide(L)' 'IDALRIVANGVNALRSPERAMIVITHYQRLLSYIVPDYVHVLFDGRIVKSGDKQLALELEERGYAWIEEQLQKAPSINL' A
#
# COMPACT_ATOMS: atom_id res chain seq x y z
N ILE A 1 1.83 -9.56 22.88
CA ILE A 1 1.98 -10.32 21.62
C ILE A 1 1.43 -9.43 20.50
N ASP A 2 2.25 -9.07 19.52
CA ASP A 2 1.87 -8.15 18.42
C ASP A 2 1.15 -8.94 17.31
N ALA A 3 -0.15 -8.72 17.16
CA ALA A 3 -0.98 -9.42 16.17
C ALA A 3 -0.51 -9.15 14.73
N LEU A 4 0.01 -7.95 14.42
CA LEU A 4 0.53 -7.62 13.10
C LEU A 4 1.75 -8.47 12.76
N ARG A 5 2.63 -8.68 13.74
CA ARG A 5 3.82 -9.53 13.56
C ARG A 5 3.45 -10.99 13.32
N ILE A 6 2.40 -11.51 13.96
CA ILE A 6 1.90 -12.88 13.71
C ILE A 6 1.37 -13.00 12.28
N VAL A 7 0.52 -12.05 11.85
CA VAL A 7 -0.03 -12.05 10.49
C VAL A 7 1.10 -11.95 9.45
N ALA A 8 2.06 -11.05 9.65
CA ALA A 8 3.20 -10.89 8.76
C ALA A 8 4.04 -12.17 8.65
N ASN A 9 4.30 -12.85 9.76
CA ASN A 9 4.99 -14.14 9.75
C ASN A 9 4.23 -15.19 8.94
N GLY A 10 2.90 -15.25 9.08
CA GLY A 10 2.06 -16.16 8.30
C GLY A 10 2.12 -15.87 6.80
N VAL A 11 2.00 -14.60 6.41
CA VAL A 11 2.10 -14.17 5.01
C VAL A 11 3.47 -14.52 4.43
N ASN A 12 4.55 -14.18 5.14
CA ASN A 12 5.91 -14.43 4.69
C ASN A 12 6.22 -15.94 4.56
N ALA A 13 5.71 -16.78 5.47
CA ALA A 13 5.87 -18.23 5.40
C ALA A 13 5.17 -18.86 4.18
N LEU A 14 4.16 -18.18 3.64
CA LEU A 14 3.41 -18.63 2.48
C LEU A 14 3.93 -18.05 1.16
N ARG A 15 5.00 -17.23 1.17
CA ARG A 15 5.56 -16.61 -0.03
C ARG A 15 6.27 -17.64 -0.91
N SER A 16 5.86 -17.74 -2.16
CA SER A 16 6.51 -18.60 -3.16
C SER A 16 6.29 -18.03 -4.57
N PRO A 17 7.11 -18.42 -5.57
CA PRO A 17 6.93 -17.99 -6.96
C PRO A 17 5.57 -18.38 -7.58
N GLU A 18 4.91 -19.41 -7.05
CA GLU A 18 3.63 -19.95 -7.54
C GLU A 18 2.41 -19.32 -6.84
N ARG A 19 2.62 -18.38 -5.90
CA ARG A 19 1.55 -17.78 -5.11
C ARG A 19 1.61 -16.26 -5.13
N ALA A 20 0.54 -15.64 -5.63
CA ALA A 20 0.30 -14.21 -5.49
C ALA A 20 -0.47 -13.90 -4.19
N MET A 21 -0.18 -12.76 -3.58
CA MET A 21 -0.86 -12.28 -2.38
C MET A 21 -1.25 -10.82 -2.56
N ILE A 22 -2.48 -10.48 -2.19
CA ILE A 22 -2.97 -9.11 -2.13
C ILE A 22 -3.22 -8.79 -0.66
N VAL A 23 -2.45 -7.84 -0.13
CA VAL A 23 -2.59 -7.37 1.25
C VAL A 23 -3.28 -6.01 1.21
N ILE A 24 -4.49 -5.93 1.75
CA ILE A 24 -5.24 -4.69 1.87
C ILE A 24 -5.04 -4.16 3.29
N THR A 25 -4.47 -2.97 3.42
CA THR A 25 -4.21 -2.36 4.72
C THR A 25 -4.27 -0.84 4.64
N HIS A 26 -4.74 -0.21 5.72
CA HIS A 26 -4.53 1.22 6.00
C HIS A 26 -3.42 1.46 7.04
N TYR A 27 -2.84 0.39 7.60
CA TYR A 27 -1.76 0.46 8.58
C TYR A 27 -0.40 0.47 7.87
N GLN A 28 0.27 1.62 7.90
CA GLN A 28 1.62 1.78 7.33
C GLN A 28 2.63 0.80 7.93
N ARG A 29 2.57 0.58 9.26
CA ARG A 29 3.47 -0.32 10.00
C ARG A 29 3.49 -1.76 9.48
N LEU A 30 2.43 -2.22 8.81
CA LEU A 30 2.41 -3.57 8.24
C LEU A 30 3.41 -3.72 7.09
N LEU A 31 3.63 -2.64 6.33
CA LEU A 31 4.56 -2.59 5.19
C LEU A 31 6.02 -2.72 5.63
N SER A 32 6.33 -2.42 6.90
CA SER A 32 7.65 -2.67 7.50
C SER A 32 7.89 -4.16 7.82
N TYR A 33 6.83 -4.98 7.92
CA TYR A 33 6.93 -6.42 8.19
C TYR A 33 6.71 -7.30 6.96
N ILE A 34 5.95 -6.82 5.98
CA ILE A 34 5.71 -7.48 4.70
C ILE A 34 6.20 -6.53 3.62
N VAL A 35 7.34 -6.85 3.00
CA VAL A 35 7.88 -6.06 1.90
C VAL A 35 7.15 -6.43 0.60
N PRO A 36 6.29 -5.55 0.07
CA PRO A 36 5.52 -5.83 -1.14
C PRO A 36 6.40 -5.64 -2.38
N ASP A 37 6.05 -6.35 -3.45
CA ASP A 37 6.64 -6.13 -4.77
C ASP A 37 6.00 -4.90 -5.46
N TYR A 38 4.69 -4.72 -5.26
CA TYR A 38 3.91 -3.60 -5.78
C TYR A 38 3.02 -3.00 -4.69
N VAL A 39 2.87 -1.68 -4.71
CA VAL A 39 2.01 -0.90 -3.82
C VAL A 39 1.01 -0.14 -4.67
N HIS A 40 -0.27 -0.23 -4.31
CA HIS A 40 -1.37 0.49 -4.96
C HIS A 40 -2.14 1.30 -3.92
N VAL A 41 -2.38 2.58 -4.21
CA VAL A 41 -3.21 3.46 -3.39
C VAL A 41 -4.59 3.53 -4.02
N LEU A 42 -5.59 3.10 -3.26
CA LEU A 42 -7.00 3.15 -3.63
C LEU A 42 -7.63 4.41 -3.03
N PHE A 43 -8.27 5.24 -3.86
CA PHE A 43 -9.01 6.42 -3.45
C PHE A 43 -10.25 6.55 -4.35
N ASP A 44 -11.41 6.83 -3.74
CA ASP A 44 -12.71 6.94 -4.42
C ASP A 44 -12.99 5.79 -5.42
N GLY A 45 -12.75 4.56 -4.97
CA GLY A 45 -12.97 3.34 -5.77
C GLY A 45 -11.99 3.12 -6.93
N ARG A 46 -10.95 3.94 -7.06
CA ARG A 46 -9.97 3.87 -8.15
C ARG A 46 -8.54 3.76 -7.63
N ILE A 47 -7.69 3.04 -8.36
CA ILE A 47 -6.25 3.06 -8.09
C ILE A 47 -5.71 4.39 -8.63
N VAL A 48 -5.33 5.27 -7.72
CA VAL A 48 -4.87 6.62 -8.03
C VAL A 48 -3.35 6.72 -8.13
N LYS A 49 -2.64 5.79 -7.50
CA LYS A 49 -1.19 5.71 -7.55
C LYS A 49 -0.73 4.27 -7.42
N SER A 50 0.32 3.93 -8.17
CA SER A 50 1.00 2.63 -8.12
C SER A 50 2.50 2.87 -8.05
N GLY A 51 3.21 1.98 -7.37
CA GLY A 51 4.67 2.03 -7.25
C GLY A 51 5.23 0.74 -6.70
N ASP A 52 6.53 0.70 -6.47
CA ASP A 52 7.19 -0.37 -5.74
C ASP A 52 7.17 -0.08 -4.22
N LYS A 53 8.01 -0.77 -3.46
CA LYS A 53 8.17 -0.55 -2.02
C LYS A 53 8.55 0.90 -1.64
N GLN A 54 9.13 1.70 -2.53
CA GLN A 54 9.46 3.11 -2.21
C GLN A 54 8.20 3.91 -1.96
N LEU A 55 7.11 3.61 -2.67
CA LEU A 55 5.82 4.25 -2.43
C LEU A 55 5.31 3.97 -1.01
N ALA A 56 5.56 2.78 -0.46
CA ALA A 56 5.22 2.47 0.93
C ALA A 56 6.01 3.34 1.92
N LEU A 57 7.31 3.56 1.67
CA LEU A 57 8.16 4.41 2.51
C LEU A 57 7.72 5.87 2.45
N GLU A 58 7.43 6.39 1.25
CA GLU A 58 6.92 7.76 1.08
C GLU A 58 5.59 7.97 1.82
N LEU A 59 4.70 6.97 1.76
CA LEU A 59 3.43 6.99 2.48
C LEU A 59 3.61 6.95 3.99
N GLU A 60 4.61 6.23 4.51
CA GLU A 60 4.94 6.20 5.94
C GLU A 60 5.49 7.56 6.41
N GLU A 61 6.40 8.16 5.65
CA GLU A 61 7.03 9.44 6.00
C GLU A 61 6.08 10.64 5.92
N ARG A 62 5.26 10.71 4.87
CA ARG A 62 4.47 11.91 4.53
C ARG A 62 2.98 11.75 4.80
N GLY A 63 2.52 10.55 5.17
CA GLY A 63 1.10 10.22 5.21
C GLY A 63 0.46 10.21 3.82
N TYR A 64 -0.87 10.33 3.77
CA TYR A 64 -1.65 10.25 2.53
C TYR A 64 -2.05 11.63 1.95
N ALA A 65 -1.90 12.70 2.72
CA ALA A 65 -2.42 14.03 2.37
C ALA A 65 -1.90 14.56 1.03
N TRP A 66 -0.64 14.32 0.71
CA TRP A 66 -0.04 14.76 -0.56
C TRP A 66 -0.64 14.06 -1.78
N ILE A 67 -1.18 12.84 -1.62
CA ILE A 67 -1.90 12.15 -2.70
C ILE A 67 -3.26 12.82 -2.93
N GLU A 68 -3.96 13.16 -1.84
CA GLU A 68 -5.24 13.89 -1.94
C GLU A 68 -5.05 15.25 -2.61
N GLU A 69 -4.01 16.00 -2.26
CA GLU A 69 -3.68 17.26 -2.92
C GLU A 69 -3.38 17.09 -4.41
N GLN A 70 -2.65 16.03 -4.80
CA GLN A 70 -2.38 15.73 -6.21
C GLN A 70 -3.68 15.41 -6.96
N LEU A 71 -4.62 14.71 -6.32
CA LEU A 71 -5.91 14.38 -6.90
C LEU A 71 -6.83 15.59 -7.03
N GLN A 72 -6.80 16.53 -6.09
CA GLN A 72 -7.55 17.78 -6.17
C GLN A 72 -7.01 18.72 -7.26
N LYS A 73 -5.69 18.66 -7.54
CA LYS A 73 -5.05 19.45 -8.59
C LYS A 73 -5.16 18.81 -9.99
N ALA A 74 -5.46 17.52 -10.07
CA ALA A 74 -5.72 16.86 -11.34
C ALA A 74 -7.00 17.47 -11.95
N PRO A 75 -6.97 17.94 -13.22
CA PRO A 75 -8.14 18.56 -13.82
C PRO A 75 -9.30 17.59 -13.80
N SER A 76 -10.47 18.06 -13.35
CA SER A 76 -11.73 17.31 -13.43
C SER A 76 -11.95 16.92 -14.88
N ILE A 77 -11.65 15.66 -15.23
CA ILE A 77 -12.10 15.10 -16.49
C ILE A 77 -13.61 14.86 -16.31
N ASN A 78 -14.39 15.90 -16.61
CA ASN A 78 -15.81 15.73 -16.86
C ASN A 78 -15.94 14.86 -18.11
N LEU A 79 -16.48 13.66 -17.94
CA LEU A 79 -16.98 12.82 -19.02
C LEU A 79 -18.32 13.37 -19.54
#